data_AF-A0A2N2BTT4-F1
#
_entry.id   AF-A0A2N2BTT4-F1
#
_cell.length_a   1.000
_cell.length_b   1.000
_cell.length_c   1.000
_cell.angle_alpha   90.00
_cell.angle_beta   90.00
_cell.angle_gamma   90.00
#
_symmetry.space_group_name_H-M   'P 1'
#
loop_
_entity.id
_entity.type
_entity.pdbx_description
1 polymer ?
#
loop_
_entity_poly.entity_id
_entity_poly.type
_entity_poly.pdbx_seq_one_letter_code
_entity_poly.pdbx_strand_id
1 'polypeptide(L)'
;NMTDQSCRNAHVSVFSYALPDSIVDSKTDIAYWYGSKEAWLGKKYANCILSKFPSVKIKVFKGFDHGELCIGKPDLYLKEVTELLNS
;
A
#
# COMPACT_ATOMS: atom_id res chain seq x y z
N ASN A 1 23.79 -16.70 4.48
CA ASN A 1 24.52 -15.71 3.67
C ASN A 1 23.64 -15.20 2.55
N MET A 2 23.45 -13.90 2.46
CA MET A 2 22.72 -13.24 1.37
C MET A 2 23.69 -13.06 0.20
N THR A 3 23.37 -13.64 -0.96
CA THR A 3 24.18 -13.49 -2.19
C THR A 3 23.65 -12.35 -3.05
N ASP A 4 24.45 -11.84 -3.98
CA ASP A 4 23.98 -10.85 -4.98
C ASP A 4 22.76 -11.36 -5.76
N GLN A 5 22.74 -12.66 -6.08
CA GLN A 5 21.60 -13.29 -6.72
C GLN A 5 20.36 -13.28 -5.83
N SER A 6 20.52 -13.53 -4.52
CA SER A 6 19.43 -13.43 -3.54
C SER A 6 18.90 -12.01 -3.45
N CYS A 7 19.78 -11.00 -3.39
CA CYS A 7 19.41 -9.58 -3.40
C CYS A 7 18.65 -9.19 -4.67
N ARG A 8 19.12 -9.66 -5.84
CA ARG A 8 18.48 -9.42 -7.13
C ARG A 8 17.10 -10.06 -7.19
N ASN A 9 16.98 -11.31 -6.76
CA ASN A 9 15.70 -12.03 -6.79
C ASN A 9 14.66 -11.31 -5.92
N ALA A 10 15.03 -10.84 -4.73
CA ALA A 10 14.14 -10.08 -3.85
C ALA A 10 13.71 -8.75 -4.47
N HIS A 11 14.64 -7.99 -5.05
CA HIS A 11 14.30 -6.74 -5.73
C HIS A 11 13.38 -6.97 -6.91
N VAL A 12 13.71 -7.93 -7.79
CA VAL A 12 12.87 -8.25 -8.96
C VAL A 12 11.49 -8.68 -8.50
N SER A 13 11.36 -9.58 -7.53
CA SER A 13 10.04 -10.06 -7.09
C SER A 13 9.15 -8.95 -6.55
N VAL A 14 9.71 -7.94 -5.86
CA VAL A 14 8.93 -6.83 -5.30
C VAL A 14 8.59 -5.79 -6.38
N PHE A 15 9.56 -5.39 -7.19
CA PHE A 15 9.38 -4.29 -8.14
C PHE A 15 8.79 -4.71 -9.49
N SER A 16 8.75 -6.00 -9.81
CA SER A 16 8.12 -6.52 -11.03
C SER A 16 6.74 -7.12 -10.80
N TYR A 17 6.19 -7.03 -9.59
CA TYR A 17 4.85 -7.54 -9.32
C TYR A 17 3.79 -6.68 -10.01
N ALA A 18 2.99 -7.31 -10.87
CA ALA A 18 1.82 -6.72 -11.49
C ALA A 18 0.55 -7.25 -10.82
N LEU A 19 -0.40 -6.37 -10.51
CA LEU A 19 -1.70 -6.80 -10.01
C LEU A 19 -2.40 -7.64 -11.09
N PRO A 20 -2.82 -8.88 -10.78
CA PRO A 20 -3.50 -9.73 -11.75
C PRO A 20 -4.82 -9.09 -12.17
N ASP A 21 -5.24 -9.31 -13.42
CA ASP A 21 -6.48 -8.72 -13.90
C ASP A 21 -7.72 -9.28 -13.20
N SER A 22 -7.66 -10.53 -12.74
CA SER A 22 -8.70 -11.18 -11.92
C SER A 22 -8.93 -10.50 -10.57
N ILE A 23 -8.09 -9.53 -10.17
CA ILE A 23 -8.30 -8.81 -8.92
C ILE A 23 -9.63 -8.05 -8.94
N VAL A 24 -10.09 -7.57 -10.11
CA VAL A 24 -11.34 -6.81 -10.25
C VAL A 24 -12.59 -7.62 -9.89
N ASP A 25 -12.48 -8.96 -9.87
CA ASP A 25 -13.56 -9.85 -9.45
C ASP A 25 -13.73 -9.90 -7.93
N SER A 26 -12.78 -9.33 -7.18
CA SER A 26 -12.85 -9.23 -5.72
C SER A 26 -14.01 -8.32 -5.29
N LYS A 27 -14.83 -8.83 -4.38
CA LYS A 27 -15.88 -8.07 -3.70
C LYS A 27 -15.41 -7.47 -2.37
N THR A 28 -14.13 -7.58 -2.07
CA THR A 28 -13.56 -7.10 -0.80
C THR A 28 -13.43 -5.59 -0.83
N ASP A 29 -13.76 -4.94 0.28
CA ASP A 29 -13.47 -3.51 0.46
C ASP A 29 -11.98 -3.28 0.60
N ILE A 30 -11.46 -2.34 -0.18
CA ILE A 30 -10.03 -2.05 -0.24
C ILE A 30 -9.78 -0.65 0.30
N ALA A 31 -8.81 -0.54 1.22
CA ALA A 31 -8.20 0.72 1.59
C ALA A 31 -6.74 0.74 1.13
N TYR A 32 -6.31 1.87 0.58
CA TYR A 32 -4.93 2.12 0.20
C TYR A 32 -4.40 3.36 0.91
N TRP A 33 -3.34 3.17 1.69
CA TRP A 33 -2.75 4.22 2.51
C TRP A 33 -1.32 4.48 2.10
N TYR A 34 -0.92 5.75 2.09
CA TYR A 34 0.47 6.13 1.87
C TYR A 34 0.86 7.40 2.63
N GLY A 35 2.15 7.52 2.94
CA GLY A 35 2.72 8.69 3.58
C GLY A 35 2.95 9.84 2.60
N SER A 36 2.74 11.08 3.03
CA SER A 36 2.91 12.25 2.14
C SER A 36 4.36 12.49 1.71
N LYS A 37 5.36 11.96 2.43
CA LYS A 37 6.78 12.08 2.05
C LYS A 37 7.11 11.19 0.84
N GLU A 38 6.31 10.16 0.58
CA GLU A 38 6.45 9.22 -0.54
C GLU A 38 5.45 9.51 -1.68
N ALA A 39 4.90 10.72 -1.73
CA ALA A 39 3.72 11.02 -2.56
C ALA A 39 3.89 10.71 -4.05
N TRP A 40 5.11 10.75 -4.60
CA TRP A 40 5.36 10.37 -6.00
C TRP A 40 5.03 8.89 -6.25
N LEU A 41 5.56 7.97 -5.45
CA LEU A 41 5.24 6.54 -5.55
C LEU A 41 3.80 6.26 -5.10
N GLY A 42 3.39 6.84 -3.97
CA GLY A 42 2.06 6.65 -3.41
C GLY A 42 0.93 7.04 -4.38
N LYS A 43 1.05 8.20 -5.05
CA LYS A 43 0.06 8.63 -6.06
C LYS A 43 0.05 7.71 -7.28
N LYS A 44 1.21 7.25 -7.75
CA LYS A 44 1.30 6.31 -8.88
C LYS A 44 0.51 5.04 -8.61
N TYR A 45 0.70 4.43 -7.43
CA TYR A 45 0.00 3.21 -7.06
C TYR A 45 -1.46 3.45 -6.68
N ALA A 46 -1.78 4.57 -6.03
CA ALA A 46 -3.16 4.99 -5.78
C ALA A 46 -3.98 5.09 -7.08
N ASN A 47 -3.41 5.70 -8.13
CA ASN A 47 -4.06 5.78 -9.44
C ASN A 47 -4.21 4.41 -10.11
N CYS A 48 -3.22 3.52 -9.96
CA CYS A 48 -3.28 2.16 -10.48
C CYS A 48 -4.40 1.33 -9.80
N ILE A 49 -4.56 1.45 -8.48
CA ILE A 49 -5.62 0.72 -7.79
C ILE A 49 -6.99 1.34 -8.04
N LEU A 50 -7.10 2.68 -8.14
CA LEU A 50 -8.33 3.37 -8.51
C LEU A 50 -8.85 2.96 -9.90
N SER A 51 -7.97 2.74 -10.87
CA SER A 51 -8.39 2.33 -12.22
C SER A 51 -8.98 0.92 -12.27
N LYS A 52 -8.65 0.07 -11.28
CA LYS A 52 -9.19 -1.29 -11.12
C LYS A 52 -10.34 -1.37 -10.11
N PHE A 53 -10.32 -0.52 -9.08
CA PHE A 53 -11.31 -0.47 -8.01
C PHE A 53 -11.75 0.97 -7.74
N PRO A 54 -12.78 1.47 -8.45
CA PRO A 54 -13.27 2.83 -8.24
C PRO A 54 -13.78 3.11 -6.82
N SER A 55 -14.16 2.07 -6.06
CA SER A 55 -14.62 2.16 -4.68
C SER A 55 -13.51 2.16 -3.62
N VAL A 56 -12.23 2.04 -4.01
CA VAL A 56 -11.10 2.00 -3.07
C VAL A 56 -11.05 3.27 -2.21
N LYS A 57 -10.88 3.09 -0.89
CA LYS A 57 -10.70 4.20 0.06
C LYS A 57 -9.22 4.59 0.11
N ILE A 58 -8.86 5.74 -0.45
CA ILE A 58 -7.48 6.25 -0.39
C ILE A 58 -7.33 7.25 0.76
N LYS A 59 -6.29 7.06 1.57
CA LYS A 59 -5.92 8.00 2.64
C LYS A 59 -4.43 8.35 2.58
N VAL A 60 -4.15 9.64 2.69
CA VAL A 60 -2.77 10.17 2.74
C VAL A 60 -2.44 10.59 4.16
N PHE A 61 -1.39 10.01 4.71
CA PHE A 61 -0.91 10.34 6.05
C PHE A 61 0.14 11.44 5.96
N LYS A 62 -0.24 12.65 6.37
CA LYS A 62 0.63 13.84 6.30
C LYS A 62 1.84 13.69 7.24
N GLY A 63 3.04 13.89 6.69
CA GLY A 63 4.30 13.87 7.45
C GLY A 63 4.90 12.48 7.64
N PHE A 64 4.30 11.44 7.06
CA PHE A 64 4.79 10.06 7.15
C PHE A 64 5.56 9.64 5.90
N ASP A 65 6.57 8.81 6.12
CA ASP A 65 7.35 8.04 5.14
C ASP A 65 7.03 6.54 5.22
N HIS A 66 7.80 5.71 4.50
CA HIS A 66 7.61 4.27 4.41
C HIS A 66 7.57 3.60 5.78
N GLY A 67 6.44 2.97 6.11
CA GLY A 67 6.28 2.25 7.38
C GLY A 67 6.29 3.13 8.63
N GLU A 68 6.44 4.46 8.53
CA GLU A 68 6.47 5.35 9.69
C GLU A 68 5.14 5.34 10.45
N LEU A 69 4.02 5.08 9.75
CA LEU A 69 2.72 4.99 10.40
C LEU A 69 2.65 3.78 11.34
N CYS A 70 2.96 2.58 10.85
CA CYS A 70 2.84 1.35 11.65
C CYS A 70 3.96 1.20 12.70
N ILE A 71 5.17 1.70 12.42
CA ILE A 71 6.31 1.60 13.35
C ILE A 71 6.35 2.80 14.29
N GLY A 72 6.17 4.02 13.78
CA GLY A 72 6.34 5.25 14.54
C GLY A 72 5.08 5.75 15.25
N LYS A 73 3.89 5.33 14.80
CA LYS A 73 2.59 5.72 15.40
C LYS A 73 1.61 4.53 15.43
N PRO A 74 1.95 3.42 16.11
CA PRO A 74 1.13 2.20 16.11
C PRO A 74 -0.31 2.43 16.61
N ASP A 75 -0.51 3.29 17.61
CA ASP A 75 -1.86 3.61 18.11
C ASP A 75 -2.74 4.27 17.05
N LEU A 76 -2.15 5.17 16.25
CA LEU A 76 -2.85 5.78 15.12
C LEU A 76 -3.15 4.73 14.06
N TYR A 77 -2.19 3.86 13.73
CA TYR A 77 -2.42 2.77 12.79
C TYR A 77 -3.58 1.87 13.23
N LEU A 78 -3.61 1.45 14.49
CA LEU A 78 -4.67 0.60 15.04
C LEU A 78 -6.04 1.29 15.01
N LYS A 79 -6.08 2.58 15.34
CA LYS A 79 -7.31 3.38 15.22
C LYS A 79 -7.85 3.36 13.79
N GLU A 80 -7.00 3.66 12.82
CA GLU A 80 -7.38 3.73 11.40
C GLU A 80 -7.86 2.38 10.87
N VAL A 81 -7.20 1.28 11.26
CA VAL A 81 -7.61 -0.08 10.87
C VAL A 81 -8.95 -0.44 11.52
N THR A 82 -9.14 -0.09 12.79
CA THR A 82 -10.38 -0.36 13.52
C THR A 82 -11.56 0.41 12.91
N GLU A 83 -11.36 1.68 12.54
CA GLU A 83 -12.37 2.49 11.84
C GLU A 83 -12.74 1.88 10.48
N LEU A 84 -11.75 1.38 9.72
CA LEU A 84 -11.99 0.72 8.44
C LEU A 84 -12.79 -0.58 8.59
N LEU A 85 -12.47 -1.40 9.60
CA LEU A 85 -13.11 -2.71 9.80
C LEU A 85 -14.54 -2.60 10.36
N ASN A 86 -14.86 -1.48 11.01
CA ASN A 86 -16.18 -1.22 11.58
C ASN A 86 -17.09 -0.38 10.67
N SER A 87 -16.63 -0.01 9.46
CA SER A 87 -17.40 0.78 8.47
C SER A 87 -18.21 -0.12 7.56
#